data_AF-A0A955A1Z7-F1
#
_entry.id   AF-A0A955A1Z7-F1
#
_cell.length_a   1.000
_cell.length_b   1.000
_cell.length_c   1.000
_cell.angle_alpha   90.00
_cell.angle_beta   90.00
_cell.angle_gamma   90.00
#
_symmetry.space_group_name_H-M   'P 1'
#
loop_
_entity.id
_entity.type
_entity.pdbx_description
1 polymer ?
#
loop_
_entity_poly.entity_id
_entity_poly.type
_entity_poly.pdbx_seq_one_letter_code
_entity_poly.pdbx_strand_id
1 'polypeptide(L)'
;GMVALGDLPGGENASEALGSNADGTVIVGAGHSSLGSEAFRWTPSTGMTGLGDLPGGEFGSAARAVSADGLVVVGAGNSAAGKEATIWKNGSVIGLGDLPGGEYSSIAFATNFDGSVVVGSANLSQDAFYWTESLGMVKLHDHLVSLGLTGLDGWTLTAANGISDDGLTIVGNGINPFGQNEGWVAHIPAPSSCVVLALRRRR
;
A
#
# COMPACT_ATOMS: atom_id res chain seq x y z
N GLY A 1 -24.86 -1.56 -15.92
CA GLY A 1 -24.73 -0.22 -16.51
C GLY A 1 -23.71 0.59 -15.72
N MET A 2 -23.26 1.73 -16.22
CA MET A 2 -22.35 2.63 -15.51
C MET A 2 -23.08 3.39 -14.40
N VAL A 3 -22.42 3.58 -13.26
CA VAL A 3 -22.93 4.34 -12.11
C VAL A 3 -21.94 5.44 -11.79
N ALA A 4 -22.40 6.68 -11.68
CA ALA A 4 -21.57 7.78 -11.19
C ALA A 4 -21.36 7.63 -9.67
N LEU A 5 -20.12 7.77 -9.21
CA LEU A 5 -19.80 7.67 -7.78
C LEU A 5 -20.19 8.93 -7.00
N GLY A 6 -20.25 10.08 -7.69
CA GLY A 6 -20.47 11.39 -7.09
C GLY A 6 -19.16 12.11 -6.76
N ASP A 7 -19.25 13.09 -5.88
CA ASP A 7 -18.16 13.93 -5.41
C ASP A 7 -18.23 14.08 -3.88
N LEU A 8 -17.15 14.58 -3.28
CA LEU A 8 -17.13 14.87 -1.85
C LEU A 8 -17.84 16.20 -1.58
N PRO A 9 -18.73 16.28 -0.56
CA PRO A 9 -19.42 17.51 -0.25
C PRO A 9 -18.48 18.68 0.04
N GLY A 10 -18.80 19.85 -0.52
CA GLY A 10 -18.17 21.12 -0.18
C GLY A 10 -16.87 21.44 -0.94
N GLY A 11 -16.38 20.55 -1.80
CA GLY A 11 -15.28 20.84 -2.71
C GLY A 11 -15.71 20.98 -4.17
N GLU A 12 -14.77 20.77 -5.09
CA GLU A 12 -15.03 20.75 -6.52
C GLU A 12 -15.78 19.48 -6.93
N ASN A 13 -16.62 19.58 -7.98
CA ASN A 13 -17.36 18.45 -8.52
C ASN A 13 -16.45 17.54 -9.38
N ALA A 14 -15.43 16.98 -8.75
CA ALA A 14 -14.42 16.13 -9.38
C ALA A 14 -14.02 14.97 -8.45
N SER A 15 -13.87 13.79 -9.04
CA SER A 15 -13.38 12.60 -8.36
C SER A 15 -12.69 11.65 -9.35
N GLU A 16 -11.70 10.91 -8.86
CA GLU A 16 -11.01 9.86 -9.58
C GLU A 16 -11.11 8.55 -8.79
N ALA A 17 -11.68 7.51 -9.38
CA ALA A 17 -11.69 6.17 -8.82
C ALA A 17 -10.42 5.42 -9.23
N LEU A 18 -9.66 4.91 -8.25
CA LEU A 18 -8.33 4.34 -8.47
C LEU A 18 -8.23 2.85 -8.10
N GLY A 19 -9.11 2.36 -7.23
CA GLY A 19 -9.09 0.96 -6.79
C GLY A 19 -10.45 0.45 -6.37
N SER A 20 -10.62 -0.87 -6.43
CA SER A 20 -11.78 -1.58 -5.93
C SER A 20 -11.35 -2.80 -5.11
N ASN A 21 -12.19 -3.24 -4.18
CA ASN A 21 -12.00 -4.52 -3.52
C ASN A 21 -12.43 -5.69 -4.43
N ALA A 22 -12.26 -6.93 -3.97
CA ALA A 22 -12.42 -8.13 -4.80
C ALA A 22 -13.84 -8.35 -5.32
N ASP A 23 -14.87 -7.97 -4.55
CA ASP A 23 -16.28 -8.08 -4.95
C ASP A 23 -16.85 -6.81 -5.58
N GLY A 24 -16.04 -5.75 -5.71
CA GLY A 24 -16.41 -4.46 -6.29
C GLY A 24 -17.42 -3.65 -5.47
N THR A 25 -17.70 -4.02 -4.22
CA THR A 25 -18.63 -3.28 -3.35
C THR A 25 -18.00 -2.06 -2.69
N VAL A 26 -16.67 -1.98 -2.69
CA VAL A 26 -15.89 -0.86 -2.15
C VAL A 26 -15.02 -0.29 -3.25
N ILE A 27 -15.17 1.01 -3.50
CA ILE A 27 -14.33 1.77 -4.43
C ILE A 27 -13.59 2.85 -3.67
N VAL A 28 -12.32 3.08 -4.01
CA VAL A 28 -11.47 4.10 -3.38
C VAL A 28 -10.79 4.97 -4.43
N GLY A 29 -10.38 6.16 -4.01
CA GLY A 29 -9.71 7.10 -4.89
C GLY A 29 -9.48 8.45 -4.23
N ALA A 30 -9.50 9.51 -5.04
CA ALA A 30 -9.36 10.88 -4.58
C ALA A 30 -10.50 11.76 -5.10
N GLY A 31 -10.96 12.70 -4.28
CA GLY A 31 -11.93 13.74 -4.64
C GLY A 31 -11.53 15.06 -4.01
N HIS A 32 -12.39 16.08 -4.12
CA HIS A 32 -12.17 17.38 -3.49
C HIS A 32 -13.25 17.63 -2.44
N SER A 33 -12.86 17.80 -1.18
CA SER A 33 -13.74 18.27 -0.11
C SER A 33 -13.49 19.75 0.17
N SER A 34 -14.24 20.33 1.12
CA SER A 34 -14.02 21.72 1.55
C SER A 34 -12.65 21.98 2.17
N LEU A 35 -11.91 20.92 2.51
CA LEU A 35 -10.58 21.00 3.11
C LEU A 35 -9.45 20.89 2.08
N GLY A 36 -9.72 20.33 0.89
CA GLY A 36 -8.73 20.10 -0.15
C GLY A 36 -8.92 18.77 -0.88
N SER A 37 -7.84 18.27 -1.49
CA SER A 37 -7.82 16.93 -2.09
C SER A 37 -7.94 15.89 -0.98
N GLU A 38 -8.85 14.94 -1.11
CA GLU A 38 -9.12 13.97 -0.06
C GLU A 38 -9.32 12.57 -0.62
N ALA A 39 -8.68 11.59 0.01
CA ALA A 39 -8.95 10.20 -0.19
C ALA A 39 -10.42 9.90 0.14
N PHE A 40 -11.09 9.11 -0.69
CA PHE A 40 -12.45 8.68 -0.41
C PHE A 40 -12.58 7.16 -0.39
N ARG A 41 -13.64 6.72 0.29
CA ARG A 41 -14.23 5.38 0.15
C ARG A 41 -15.67 5.53 -0.27
N TRP A 42 -16.09 4.73 -1.24
CA TRP A 42 -17.45 4.68 -1.75
C TRP A 42 -18.04 3.28 -1.57
N THR A 43 -19.31 3.23 -1.18
CA THR A 43 -20.13 2.01 -1.23
C THR A 43 -21.51 2.34 -1.79
N PRO A 44 -22.26 1.35 -2.31
CA PRO A 44 -23.62 1.57 -2.77
C PRO A 44 -24.56 2.13 -1.70
N SER A 45 -24.33 1.80 -0.42
CA SER A 45 -25.19 2.23 0.70
C SER A 45 -24.88 3.60 1.26
N THR A 46 -23.63 4.07 1.13
CA THR A 46 -23.17 5.32 1.77
C THR A 46 -22.84 6.42 0.76
N GLY A 47 -22.70 6.08 -0.53
CA GLY A 47 -22.07 6.98 -1.48
C GLY A 47 -20.61 7.25 -1.12
N MET A 48 -20.07 8.36 -1.60
CA MET A 48 -18.70 8.79 -1.36
C MET A 48 -18.55 9.35 0.06
N THR A 49 -17.54 8.88 0.79
CA THR A 49 -17.20 9.35 2.13
C THR A 49 -15.72 9.66 2.18
N GLY A 50 -15.37 10.85 2.69
CA GLY A 50 -13.99 11.27 2.89
C GLY A 50 -13.32 10.42 3.96
N LEU A 51 -12.06 10.05 3.73
CA LEU A 51 -11.25 9.26 4.64
C LEU A 51 -10.35 10.13 5.53
N GLY A 52 -10.31 11.45 5.28
CA GLY A 52 -9.41 12.37 5.95
C GLY A 52 -7.96 12.27 5.48
N ASP A 53 -7.10 12.95 6.21
CA ASP A 53 -5.68 13.07 5.94
C ASP A 53 -4.86 12.96 7.24
N LEU A 54 -3.55 12.79 7.10
CA LEU A 54 -2.62 12.84 8.21
C LEU A 54 -2.56 14.26 8.82
N PRO A 55 -2.30 14.38 10.13
CA PRO A 55 -2.22 15.68 10.77
C PRO A 55 -0.88 16.39 10.51
N GLY A 56 -0.94 17.72 10.49
CA GLY A 56 0.24 18.60 10.56
C GLY A 56 0.84 19.05 9.23
N GLY A 57 0.36 18.51 8.10
CA GLY A 57 0.67 18.98 6.75
C GLY A 57 -0.43 19.88 6.16
N GLU A 58 -0.25 20.28 4.89
CA GLU A 58 -1.35 20.78 4.06
C GLU A 58 -2.32 19.64 3.78
N PHE A 59 -3.62 19.88 3.98
CA PHE A 59 -4.63 18.85 3.81
C PHE A 59 -4.64 18.32 2.37
N GLY A 60 -4.28 17.05 2.21
CA GLY A 60 -4.12 16.41 0.92
C GLY A 60 -3.89 14.91 1.05
N SER A 61 -4.89 14.11 0.64
CA SER A 61 -4.74 12.66 0.59
C SER A 61 -5.29 12.02 -0.69
N ALA A 62 -4.84 10.80 -0.98
CA ALA A 62 -5.32 9.97 -2.08
C ALA A 62 -5.22 8.48 -1.74
N ALA A 63 -6.32 7.75 -1.86
CA ALA A 63 -6.33 6.30 -1.76
C ALA A 63 -5.97 5.67 -3.12
N ARG A 64 -5.12 4.64 -3.10
CA ARG A 64 -4.61 3.94 -4.29
C ARG A 64 -5.12 2.51 -4.40
N ALA A 65 -5.32 1.85 -3.27
CA ALA A 65 -5.82 0.48 -3.22
C ALA A 65 -6.65 0.23 -1.96
N VAL A 66 -7.43 -0.84 -2.00
CA VAL A 66 -8.20 -1.35 -0.88
C VAL A 66 -8.01 -2.86 -0.82
N SER A 67 -7.90 -3.41 0.39
CA SER A 67 -7.80 -4.85 0.64
C SER A 67 -8.99 -5.60 0.06
N ALA A 68 -8.78 -6.88 -0.26
CA ALA A 68 -9.82 -7.70 -0.89
C ALA A 68 -11.10 -7.79 -0.05
N ASP A 69 -10.96 -7.82 1.28
CA ASP A 69 -12.07 -7.79 2.24
C ASP A 69 -12.76 -6.40 2.39
N GLY A 70 -12.21 -5.36 1.75
CA GLY A 70 -12.79 -4.01 1.74
C GLY A 70 -12.59 -3.21 3.03
N LEU A 71 -11.78 -3.70 3.98
CA LEU A 71 -11.63 -3.14 5.32
C LEU A 71 -10.42 -2.21 5.50
N VAL A 72 -9.38 -2.36 4.68
CA VAL A 72 -8.14 -1.59 4.77
C VAL A 72 -7.91 -0.85 3.46
N VAL A 73 -7.80 0.47 3.53
CA VAL A 73 -7.48 1.32 2.37
C VAL A 73 -6.04 1.80 2.53
N VAL A 74 -5.28 1.85 1.43
CA VAL A 74 -3.89 2.30 1.41
C VAL A 74 -3.65 3.35 0.33
N GLY A 75 -2.68 4.23 0.54
CA GLY A 75 -2.36 5.31 -0.38
C GLY A 75 -1.32 6.27 0.19
N ALA A 76 -1.58 7.57 0.06
CA ALA A 76 -0.74 8.60 0.64
C ALA A 76 -1.57 9.74 1.27
N GLY A 77 -1.04 10.32 2.33
CA GLY A 77 -1.51 11.54 2.98
C GLY A 77 -0.36 12.50 3.25
N ASN A 78 -0.66 13.69 3.73
CA ASN A 78 0.33 14.72 4.02
C ASN A 78 0.50 14.90 5.53
N SER A 79 1.64 14.49 6.07
CA SER A 79 1.99 14.74 7.46
C SER A 79 2.86 16.00 7.61
N ALA A 80 3.15 16.39 8.85
CA ALA A 80 4.10 17.47 9.14
C ALA A 80 5.52 17.22 8.58
N ALA A 81 5.87 15.95 8.31
CA ALA A 81 7.17 15.58 7.76
C ALA A 81 7.20 15.61 6.23
N GLY A 82 6.05 15.49 5.57
CA GLY A 82 5.92 15.42 4.11
C GLY A 82 4.84 14.46 3.68
N LYS A 83 4.87 14.07 2.41
CA LYS A 83 3.94 13.07 1.87
C LYS A 83 4.31 11.68 2.37
N GLU A 84 3.34 10.94 2.87
CA GLU A 84 3.59 9.70 3.61
C GLU A 84 2.62 8.61 3.19
N ALA A 85 3.14 7.40 2.98
CA ALA A 85 2.35 6.20 2.79
C ALA A 85 1.40 6.03 3.98
N THR A 86 0.12 5.83 3.68
CA THR A 86 -0.95 5.91 4.67
C THR A 86 -1.86 4.70 4.61
N ILE A 87 -2.30 4.24 5.79
CA ILE A 87 -3.39 3.28 5.96
C ILE A 87 -4.60 4.00 6.54
N TRP A 88 -5.78 3.78 5.94
CA TRP A 88 -7.07 4.07 6.56
C TRP A 88 -7.72 2.77 7.00
N LYS A 89 -7.96 2.63 8.31
CA LYS A 89 -8.55 1.43 8.91
C LYS A 89 -9.37 1.82 10.14
N ASN A 90 -10.62 1.35 10.23
CA ASN A 90 -11.50 1.59 11.37
C ASN A 90 -11.64 3.08 11.76
N GLY A 91 -11.71 3.97 10.77
CA GLY A 91 -11.81 5.42 10.98
C GLY A 91 -10.52 6.10 11.45
N SER A 92 -9.41 5.37 11.54
CA SER A 92 -8.08 5.92 11.85
C SER A 92 -7.28 6.15 10.57
N VAL A 93 -6.51 7.24 10.55
CA VAL A 93 -5.51 7.56 9.53
C VAL A 93 -4.12 7.29 10.13
N ILE A 94 -3.36 6.37 9.55
CA ILE A 94 -2.11 5.87 10.11
C ILE A 94 -1.00 6.09 9.08
N GLY A 95 -0.02 6.92 9.43
CA GLY A 95 1.19 7.10 8.63
C GLY A 95 2.17 5.93 8.81
N LEU A 96 2.78 5.48 7.72
CA LEU A 96 3.71 4.35 7.71
C LEU A 96 5.18 4.76 7.79
N GLY A 97 5.47 6.06 7.78
CA GLY A 97 6.80 6.62 7.72
C GLY A 97 7.39 6.63 6.30
N ASP A 98 8.71 6.80 6.25
CA ASP A 98 9.52 6.68 5.05
C ASP A 98 10.81 5.91 5.37
N LEU A 99 11.49 5.43 4.34
CA LEU A 99 12.81 4.82 4.51
C LEU A 99 13.87 5.88 4.87
N PRO A 100 14.92 5.52 5.63
CA PRO A 100 15.98 6.47 5.96
C PRO A 100 16.83 6.80 4.73
N GLY A 101 17.40 8.00 4.71
CA GLY A 101 18.47 8.38 3.77
C GLY A 101 18.05 9.18 2.53
N GLY A 102 16.76 9.53 2.39
CA GLY A 102 16.25 10.37 1.32
C GLY A 102 15.38 11.54 1.79
N GLU A 103 14.74 12.20 0.83
CA GLU A 103 13.67 13.16 1.11
C GLU A 103 12.41 12.41 1.55
N TYR A 104 11.77 12.91 2.60
CA TYR A 104 10.61 12.28 3.23
C TYR A 104 9.40 12.25 2.29
N SER A 105 9.25 11.16 1.54
CA SER A 105 8.19 10.98 0.56
C SER A 105 7.96 9.51 0.25
N SER A 106 6.85 8.96 0.75
CA SER A 106 6.43 7.59 0.50
C SER A 106 4.98 7.49 0.03
N ILE A 107 4.67 6.43 -0.73
CA ILE A 107 3.33 6.15 -1.26
C ILE A 107 3.08 4.65 -1.20
N ALA A 108 1.98 4.23 -0.57
CA ALA A 108 1.50 2.86 -0.65
C ALA A 108 0.72 2.65 -1.96
N PHE A 109 1.06 1.60 -2.71
CA PHE A 109 0.40 1.27 -3.98
C PHE A 109 -0.53 0.07 -3.87
N ALA A 110 -0.21 -0.92 -3.04
CA ALA A 110 -0.99 -2.14 -2.93
C ALA A 110 -0.93 -2.76 -1.52
N THR A 111 -1.91 -3.61 -1.24
CA THR A 111 -2.01 -4.37 0.00
C THR A 111 -2.62 -5.75 -0.25
N ASN A 112 -2.34 -6.72 0.63
CA ASN A 112 -2.84 -8.09 0.50
C ASN A 112 -4.31 -8.21 1.00
N PHE A 113 -4.83 -9.44 1.10
CA PHE A 113 -6.25 -9.71 1.35
C PHE A 113 -6.85 -8.98 2.56
N ASP A 114 -6.13 -8.98 3.68
CA ASP A 114 -6.57 -8.43 4.98
C ASP A 114 -5.89 -7.10 5.35
N GLY A 115 -5.07 -6.57 4.44
CA GLY A 115 -4.34 -5.35 4.66
C GLY A 115 -3.13 -5.46 5.61
N SER A 116 -2.68 -6.66 5.97
CA SER A 116 -1.56 -6.87 6.90
C SER A 116 -0.19 -6.59 6.29
N VAL A 117 -0.09 -6.65 4.96
CA VAL A 117 1.11 -6.35 4.18
C VAL A 117 0.81 -5.19 3.24
N VAL A 118 1.65 -4.15 3.29
CA VAL A 118 1.56 -2.99 2.39
C VAL A 118 2.87 -2.84 1.63
N VAL A 119 2.77 -2.57 0.33
CA VAL A 119 3.92 -2.34 -0.54
C VAL A 119 3.74 -1.03 -1.32
N GLY A 120 4.87 -0.43 -1.69
CA GLY A 120 4.85 0.84 -2.39
C GLY A 120 6.23 1.35 -2.76
N SER A 121 6.37 2.66 -2.79
CA SER A 121 7.66 3.33 -2.96
C SER A 121 7.93 4.38 -1.87
N ALA A 122 9.21 4.63 -1.65
CA ALA A 122 9.78 5.48 -0.61
C ALA A 122 10.91 6.33 -1.20
N ASN A 123 11.40 7.34 -0.46
CA ASN A 123 12.48 8.22 -0.88
C ASN A 123 12.27 8.82 -2.29
N LEU A 124 11.08 9.36 -2.58
CA LEU A 124 10.71 9.88 -3.92
C LEU A 124 10.81 8.82 -5.04
N SER A 125 10.28 7.62 -4.79
CA SER A 125 10.28 6.51 -5.77
C SER A 125 11.67 5.99 -6.15
N GLN A 126 12.63 6.11 -5.23
CA GLN A 126 13.96 5.52 -5.38
C GLN A 126 14.02 4.09 -4.86
N ASP A 127 13.20 3.76 -3.86
CA ASP A 127 13.19 2.47 -3.20
C ASP A 127 11.78 1.90 -3.09
N ALA A 128 11.61 0.64 -3.45
CA ALA A 128 10.44 -0.14 -3.10
C ALA A 128 10.47 -0.47 -1.60
N PHE A 129 9.34 -0.34 -0.91
CA PHE A 129 9.21 -0.75 0.49
C PHE A 129 8.31 -1.96 0.67
N TYR A 130 8.52 -2.65 1.79
CA TYR A 130 7.65 -3.64 2.38
C TYR A 130 7.28 -3.18 3.79
N TRP A 131 6.00 -3.25 4.16
CA TRP A 131 5.53 -2.86 5.47
C TRP A 131 4.63 -3.93 6.07
N THR A 132 4.85 -4.20 7.35
CA THR A 132 3.88 -4.87 8.24
C THR A 132 3.90 -4.14 9.58
N GLU A 133 2.87 -4.33 10.39
CA GLU A 133 2.81 -3.76 11.74
C GLU A 133 4.03 -4.17 12.61
N SER A 134 4.51 -5.40 12.44
CA SER A 134 5.64 -5.93 13.22
C SER A 134 7.02 -5.45 12.77
N LEU A 135 7.17 -5.10 11.49
CA LEU A 135 8.45 -4.69 10.91
C LEU A 135 8.60 -3.17 10.83
N GLY A 136 7.48 -2.44 10.76
CA GLY A 136 7.47 -1.10 10.20
C GLY A 136 7.83 -1.14 8.71
N MET A 137 8.20 0.02 8.16
CA MET A 137 8.64 0.15 6.77
C MET A 137 10.08 -0.32 6.64
N VAL A 138 10.32 -1.30 5.75
CA VAL A 138 11.66 -1.79 5.41
C VAL A 138 11.89 -1.75 3.90
N LYS A 139 13.15 -1.63 3.50
CA LYS A 139 13.54 -1.67 2.09
C LYS A 139 13.25 -3.07 1.53
N LEU A 140 12.44 -3.14 0.47
CA LEU A 140 11.95 -4.42 -0.05
C LEU A 140 13.11 -5.31 -0.54
N HIS A 141 14.08 -4.73 -1.25
CA HIS A 141 15.27 -5.47 -1.71
C HIS A 141 15.94 -6.23 -0.56
N ASP A 142 16.23 -5.53 0.53
CA ASP A 142 16.95 -6.10 1.67
C ASP A 142 16.09 -7.13 2.41
N HIS A 143 14.78 -6.88 2.48
CA HIS A 143 13.83 -7.85 3.03
C HIS A 143 13.80 -9.16 2.21
N LEU A 144 13.71 -9.08 0.88
CA LEU A 144 13.74 -10.26 0.01
C LEU A 144 15.05 -11.04 0.13
N VAL A 145 16.20 -10.35 0.22
CA VAL A 145 17.50 -10.99 0.48
C VAL A 145 17.50 -11.69 1.84
N SER A 146 16.94 -11.07 2.88
CA SER A 146 16.85 -11.68 4.22
C SER A 146 15.99 -12.95 4.28
N LEU A 147 15.04 -13.08 3.35
CA LEU A 147 14.21 -14.28 3.17
C LEU A 147 14.91 -15.36 2.33
N GLY A 148 16.14 -15.09 1.86
CA GLY A 148 16.97 -16.01 1.11
C GLY A 148 16.67 -16.05 -0.40
N LEU A 149 15.97 -15.05 -0.94
CA LEU A 149 15.74 -14.97 -2.38
C LEU A 149 17.06 -14.65 -3.11
N THR A 150 17.22 -15.23 -4.29
CA THR A 150 18.39 -15.06 -5.17
C THR A 150 18.01 -14.30 -6.43
N GLY A 151 18.99 -13.76 -7.16
CA GLY A 151 18.76 -13.05 -8.43
C GLY A 151 18.46 -11.56 -8.27
N LEU A 152 18.71 -11.00 -7.08
CA LEU A 152 18.59 -9.56 -6.81
C LEU A 152 19.88 -8.78 -7.09
N ASP A 153 21.01 -9.47 -7.31
CA ASP A 153 22.31 -8.81 -7.51
C ASP A 153 22.28 -7.83 -8.68
N GLY A 154 22.62 -6.56 -8.40
CA GLY A 154 22.62 -5.49 -9.39
C GLY A 154 21.24 -4.87 -9.67
N TRP A 155 20.18 -5.34 -9.03
CA TRP A 155 18.87 -4.71 -9.11
C TRP A 155 18.69 -3.58 -8.10
N THR A 156 18.12 -2.48 -8.55
CA THR A 156 17.50 -1.47 -7.69
C THR A 156 16.00 -1.57 -7.86
N LEU A 157 15.29 -2.07 -6.85
CA LEU A 157 13.82 -2.13 -6.85
C LEU A 157 13.28 -0.75 -6.50
N THR A 158 12.68 -0.03 -7.46
CA THR A 158 12.28 1.38 -7.26
C THR A 158 10.83 1.54 -6.82
N ALA A 159 9.94 0.61 -7.20
CA ALA A 159 8.56 0.58 -6.72
C ALA A 159 8.00 -0.84 -6.74
N ALA A 160 7.25 -1.18 -5.70
CA ALA A 160 6.39 -2.37 -5.66
C ALA A 160 4.94 -1.95 -5.92
N ASN A 161 4.41 -2.31 -7.08
CA ASN A 161 3.12 -1.83 -7.59
C ASN A 161 1.96 -2.76 -7.26
N GLY A 162 2.24 -4.01 -6.89
CA GLY A 162 1.21 -5.01 -6.63
C GLY A 162 1.69 -6.10 -5.70
N ILE A 163 0.75 -6.66 -4.95
CA ILE A 163 0.95 -7.84 -4.09
C ILE A 163 -0.28 -8.74 -4.24
N SER A 164 -0.07 -10.06 -4.25
CA SER A 164 -1.17 -11.04 -4.26
C SER A 164 -1.92 -11.07 -2.93
N ASP A 165 -3.16 -11.56 -2.95
CA ASP A 165 -4.02 -11.68 -1.77
C ASP A 165 -3.37 -12.49 -0.62
N ASP A 166 -2.63 -13.55 -0.96
CA ASP A 166 -1.89 -14.38 -0.01
C ASP A 166 -0.58 -13.73 0.49
N GLY A 167 -0.20 -12.57 -0.06
CA GLY A 167 1.01 -11.84 0.29
C GLY A 167 2.31 -12.45 -0.23
N LEU A 168 2.25 -13.51 -1.04
CA LEU A 168 3.42 -14.30 -1.44
C LEU A 168 4.01 -13.91 -2.80
N THR A 169 3.33 -13.08 -3.59
CA THR A 169 3.84 -12.59 -4.87
C THR A 169 3.79 -11.07 -4.89
N ILE A 170 4.94 -10.45 -5.16
CA ILE A 170 5.06 -8.99 -5.30
C ILE A 170 5.56 -8.69 -6.70
N VAL A 171 5.00 -7.67 -7.34
CA VAL A 171 5.42 -7.18 -8.67
C VAL A 171 5.75 -5.70 -8.63
N GLY A 172 6.60 -5.26 -9.55
CA GLY A 172 6.99 -3.85 -9.59
C GLY A 172 7.91 -3.51 -10.76
N ASN A 173 8.54 -2.34 -10.65
CA ASN A 173 9.55 -1.87 -11.59
C ASN A 173 10.84 -1.50 -10.85
N GLY A 174 11.96 -1.54 -11.57
CA GLY A 174 13.27 -1.26 -11.04
C GLY A 174 14.29 -0.99 -12.12
N ILE A 175 15.54 -0.82 -11.70
CA ILE A 175 16.71 -0.75 -12.57
C ILE A 175 17.40 -2.12 -12.52
N ASN A 176 17.51 -2.77 -13.67
CA ASN A 176 18.19 -4.06 -13.79
C ASN A 176 19.73 -3.91 -13.74
N PRO A 177 20.51 -5.01 -13.68
CA PRO A 177 21.97 -4.96 -13.60
C PRO A 177 22.67 -4.29 -14.80
N PHE A 178 21.94 -4.03 -15.89
CA PHE A 178 22.42 -3.32 -17.07
C PHE A 178 22.05 -1.83 -17.07
N GLY A 179 21.44 -1.32 -15.98
CA GLY A 179 21.03 0.07 -15.85
C GLY A 179 19.72 0.41 -16.57
N GLN A 180 18.92 -0.58 -16.96
CA GLN A 180 17.68 -0.37 -17.72
C GLN A 180 16.45 -0.46 -16.82
N ASN A 181 15.42 0.34 -17.12
CA ASN A 181 14.12 0.22 -16.48
C ASN A 181 13.47 -1.12 -16.89
N GLU A 182 13.15 -1.96 -15.93
CA GLU A 182 12.58 -3.29 -16.17
C GLU A 182 11.57 -3.67 -15.08
N GLY A 183 10.53 -4.42 -15.48
CA GLY A 183 9.57 -4.99 -14.55
C GLY A 183 10.12 -6.23 -13.86
N TRP A 184 9.72 -6.47 -12.62
CA TRP A 184 10.15 -7.63 -11.85
C TRP A 184 8.98 -8.30 -11.13
N VAL A 185 9.17 -9.57 -10.80
CA VAL A 185 8.29 -10.37 -9.95
C VAL A 185 9.15 -11.08 -8.89
N ALA A 186 8.69 -11.06 -7.65
CA ALA A 186 9.31 -11.77 -6.54
C ALA A 186 8.30 -12.71 -5.90
N HIS A 187 8.72 -13.95 -5.62
CA HIS A 187 7.92 -14.95 -4.91
C HIS A 187 8.51 -15.18 -3.53
N ILE A 188 7.76 -14.80 -2.50
CA ILE A 188 8.12 -14.96 -1.10
C ILE A 188 7.77 -16.39 -0.67
N PRO A 189 8.69 -17.11 0.00
CA PRO A 189 8.36 -18.42 0.56
C PRO A 189 7.26 -18.27 1.62
N ALA A 190 6.26 -19.16 1.56
CA ALA A 190 5.24 -19.25 2.60
C ALA A 190 5.92 -19.47 3.97
N PRO A 191 5.38 -18.90 5.07
CA PRO A 191 5.89 -19.19 6.39
C PRO A 191 5.92 -20.70 6.60
N SER A 192 7.11 -21.26 6.81
CA SER A 192 7.27 -22.69 7.08
C SER A 192 6.35 -23.06 8.23
N SER A 193 5.28 -23.80 7.96
CA SER A 193 4.42 -24.34 9.00
C SER A 193 5.31 -25.25 9.83
N CYS A 194 5.69 -24.78 11.02
CA CYS A 194 6.52 -25.55 11.92
C CYS A 194 5.68 -26.74 12.37
N VAL A 195 5.81 -27.89 11.68
CA VAL A 195 5.19 -29.14 12.12
C VAL A 195 5.85 -29.49 13.43
N VAL A 196 5.18 -29.18 14.53
CA VAL A 196 5.53 -29.69 15.86
C VAL A 196 5.26 -31.19 15.84
N LEU A 197 6.24 -31.97 15.38
CA LEU A 197 6.25 -33.42 15.54
C LEU A 197 6.56 -33.71 17.02
N ALA A 198 5.55 -33.60 17.88
CA ALA A 198 5.65 -34.04 19.26
C ALA A 198 5.75 -35.58 19.27
N LEU A 199 6.99 -36.08 19.26
CA LEU A 199 7.33 -37.46 19.59
C LEU A 199 6.79 -37.80 21.00
N ARG A 200 5.62 -38.42 21.09
CA ARG A 200 5.31 -39.24 22.27
C ARG A 200 5.97 -40.60 22.09
N ARG A 201 7.17 -40.71 22.66
CA ARG A 201 7.81 -41.99 22.95
C ARG A 201 6.92 -42.82 23.87
N ARG A 202 6.78 -44.08 23.47
CA ARG A 202 6.28 -45.27 24.18
C ARG A 202 6.33 -45.18 25.72
N ARG A 203 5.27 -45.68 26.34
CA ARG A 203 5.38 -46.81 27.29
C ARG A 203 4.39 -47.87 26.86
#